data_AF-A0A349EKN5-F1
#
_entry.id   AF-A0A349EKN5-F1
#
_cell.length_a   1.000
_cell.length_b   1.000
_cell.length_c   1.000
_cell.angle_alpha   90.00
_cell.angle_beta   90.00
_cell.angle_gamma   90.00
#
_symmetry.space_group_name_H-M   'P 1'
#
loop_
_entity.id
_entity.type
_entity.pdbx_description
1 polymer ?
#
loop_
_entity_poly.entity_id
_entity_poly.type
_entity_poly.pdbx_seq_one_letter_code
_entity_poly.pdbx_strand_id
1 'polypeptide(L)'
;MILAELTRIASHLVWLGTHAFELGAFSVIQYAFREREIILDIFEELSGVRMMTSFINIGGIRTDLTPEFGTRVRGFLALFPEKLAEYENMLTDNKIWIERTRGIGRISAEEALNLGVTGPVLRSTGVKFDVRRTFPYSGYERFEFDVPTGTSGDVYDRYLLRIEEMRQSLRIIEQALEGLPSGPFRTDNRKVTLPPREEMEAVMEQLIHHFLLVSRGFPVPEGEACSLVESPRGALGFLVSSDGSPRPRRMRV
;
A
#
# COMPACT_ATOMS: atom_id res chain seq x y z
N MET A 1 2.26 0.81 8.28
CA MET A 1 2.82 1.64 7.18
C MET A 1 3.80 0.87 6.32
N ILE A 2 4.87 0.27 6.91
CA ILE A 2 5.85 -0.57 6.18
C ILE A 2 5.18 -1.55 5.22
N LEU A 3 4.19 -2.31 5.71
CA LEU A 3 3.44 -3.28 4.90
C LEU A 3 2.70 -2.63 3.71
N ALA A 4 2.14 -1.44 3.90
CA ALA A 4 1.41 -0.74 2.85
C ALA A 4 2.34 -0.28 1.72
N GLU A 5 3.54 0.22 2.07
CA GLU A 5 4.55 0.61 1.06
C GLU A 5 5.19 -0.62 0.39
N LEU A 6 5.39 -1.74 1.11
CA LEU A 6 5.78 -3.01 0.48
C LEU A 6 4.72 -3.49 -0.52
N THR A 7 3.42 -3.41 -0.16
CA THR A 7 2.33 -3.70 -1.10
C THR A 7 2.32 -2.74 -2.29
N ARG A 8 2.71 -1.46 -2.10
CA ARG A 8 2.85 -0.49 -3.19
C ARG A 8 3.93 -0.90 -4.17
N ILE A 9 5.12 -1.23 -3.68
CA ILE A 9 6.22 -1.74 -4.52
C ILE A 9 5.79 -3.01 -5.25
N ALA A 10 5.19 -3.98 -4.55
CA ALA A 10 4.70 -5.21 -5.18
C ALA A 10 3.67 -4.94 -6.29
N SER A 11 2.77 -3.96 -6.11
CA SER A 11 1.80 -3.58 -7.14
C SER A 11 2.46 -2.89 -8.34
N HIS A 12 3.46 -2.03 -8.11
CA HIS A 12 4.19 -1.37 -9.20
C HIS A 12 5.05 -2.35 -10.00
N LEU A 13 5.65 -3.35 -9.36
CA LEU A 13 6.39 -4.43 -10.03
C LEU A 13 5.49 -5.26 -10.95
N VAL A 14 4.29 -5.62 -10.51
CA VAL A 14 3.33 -6.32 -11.39
C VAL A 14 2.97 -5.43 -12.58
N TRP A 15 2.62 -4.17 -12.33
CA TRP A 15 2.26 -3.24 -13.39
C TRP A 15 3.41 -3.07 -14.40
N LEU A 16 4.64 -2.87 -13.93
CA LEU A 16 5.82 -2.70 -14.78
C LEU A 16 6.08 -3.95 -15.61
N GLY A 17 6.05 -5.12 -14.98
CA GLY A 17 6.26 -6.40 -15.66
C GLY A 17 5.22 -6.67 -16.74
N THR A 18 3.92 -6.47 -16.45
CA THR A 18 2.86 -6.67 -17.44
C THR A 18 2.89 -5.63 -18.55
N HIS A 19 3.16 -4.36 -18.22
CA HIS A 19 3.23 -3.30 -19.22
C HIS A 19 4.41 -3.48 -20.18
N ALA A 20 5.57 -3.89 -19.64
CA ALA A 20 6.74 -4.22 -20.44
C ALA A 20 6.49 -5.43 -21.34
N PHE A 21 5.82 -6.46 -20.82
CA PHE A 21 5.46 -7.65 -21.57
C PHE A 21 4.54 -7.34 -22.77
N GLU A 22 3.50 -6.51 -22.57
CA GLU A 22 2.59 -6.10 -23.65
C GLU A 22 3.29 -5.29 -24.75
N LEU A 23 4.35 -4.58 -24.41
CA LEU A 23 5.19 -3.83 -25.37
C LEU A 23 6.30 -4.67 -26.01
N GLY A 24 6.42 -5.95 -25.65
CA GLY A 24 7.36 -6.91 -26.25
C GLY A 24 8.64 -7.15 -25.45
N ALA A 25 8.81 -6.54 -24.28
CA ALA A 25 9.96 -6.75 -23.40
C ALA A 25 9.70 -7.92 -22.41
N PHE A 26 9.92 -9.15 -22.89
CA PHE A 26 9.63 -10.39 -22.15
C PHE A 26 10.54 -10.65 -20.94
N SER A 27 11.76 -10.10 -20.88
CA SER A 27 12.68 -10.35 -19.76
C SER A 27 12.25 -9.64 -18.48
N VAL A 28 11.71 -8.43 -18.60
CA VAL A 28 11.39 -7.55 -17.45
C VAL A 28 10.34 -8.16 -16.54
N ILE A 29 9.35 -8.88 -17.08
CA ILE A 29 8.32 -9.54 -16.26
C ILE A 29 8.92 -10.61 -15.35
N GLN A 30 9.91 -11.38 -15.83
CA GLN A 30 10.53 -12.44 -15.05
C GLN A 30 11.33 -11.85 -13.89
N TYR A 31 12.08 -10.77 -14.16
CA TYR A 31 12.81 -10.06 -13.13
C TYR A 31 11.83 -9.45 -12.13
N ALA A 32 10.86 -8.64 -12.55
CA ALA A 32 9.91 -8.00 -11.64
C ALA A 32 9.15 -8.99 -10.74
N PHE A 33 8.83 -10.19 -11.23
CA PHE A 33 8.21 -11.25 -10.44
C PHE A 33 9.18 -11.88 -9.43
N ARG A 34 10.48 -11.98 -9.75
CA ARG A 34 11.51 -12.45 -8.81
C ARG A 34 11.61 -11.57 -7.57
N GLU A 35 11.71 -10.24 -7.70
CA GLU A 35 11.75 -9.38 -6.50
C GLU A 35 10.39 -9.30 -5.81
N ARG A 36 9.29 -9.45 -6.56
CA ARG A 36 7.97 -9.58 -5.97
C ARG A 36 7.86 -10.80 -5.05
N GLU A 37 8.46 -11.94 -5.40
CA GLU A 37 8.43 -13.11 -4.51
C GLU A 37 9.12 -12.86 -3.19
N ILE A 38 10.22 -12.08 -3.16
CA ILE A 38 10.85 -11.70 -1.90
C ILE A 38 9.86 -10.96 -0.99
N ILE A 39 9.04 -10.07 -1.56
CA ILE A 39 7.99 -9.36 -0.81
C ILE A 39 6.88 -10.32 -0.35
N LEU A 40 6.48 -11.29 -1.18
CA LEU A 40 5.46 -12.26 -0.79
C LEU A 40 5.94 -13.21 0.31
N ASP A 41 7.21 -13.60 0.29
CA ASP A 41 7.79 -14.44 1.33
C ASP A 41 7.84 -13.70 2.67
N ILE A 42 8.05 -12.38 2.65
CA ILE A 42 7.90 -11.51 3.84
C ILE A 42 6.45 -11.51 4.34
N PHE A 43 5.46 -11.45 3.45
CA PHE A 43 4.05 -11.52 3.84
C PHE A 43 3.62 -12.89 4.37
N GLU A 44 4.18 -13.96 3.81
CA GLU A 44 3.95 -15.33 4.24
C GLU A 44 4.46 -15.55 5.66
N GLU A 45 5.66 -15.07 5.98
CA GLU A 45 6.21 -15.15 7.34
C GLU A 45 5.33 -14.44 8.37
N LEU A 46 4.85 -13.24 8.05
CA LEU A 46 4.03 -12.45 8.97
C LEU A 46 2.62 -13.02 9.20
N SER A 47 1.98 -13.51 8.15
CA SER A 47 0.54 -13.80 8.15
C SER A 47 0.20 -15.27 7.94
N GLY A 48 1.17 -16.09 7.54
CA GLY A 48 0.99 -17.47 7.10
C GLY A 48 0.41 -17.60 5.68
N VAL A 49 0.14 -16.49 4.98
CA VAL A 49 -0.47 -16.48 3.65
C VAL A 49 0.25 -15.47 2.74
N ARG A 50 0.44 -15.80 1.46
CA ARG A 50 1.22 -14.96 0.53
C ARG A 50 0.49 -13.69 0.06
N MET A 51 -0.81 -13.76 -0.24
CA MET A 51 -1.55 -12.64 -0.84
C MET A 51 -2.64 -12.05 0.06
N MET A 52 -3.56 -12.88 0.56
CA MET A 52 -4.71 -12.44 1.35
C MET A 52 -4.40 -12.45 2.84
N THR A 53 -3.47 -11.60 3.26
CA THR A 53 -2.86 -11.66 4.60
C THR A 53 -3.82 -11.33 5.75
N SER A 54 -4.90 -10.57 5.49
CA SER A 54 -5.88 -10.14 6.51
C SER A 54 -5.22 -9.63 7.80
N PHE A 55 -4.11 -8.91 7.63
CA PHE A 55 -3.19 -8.58 8.72
C PHE A 55 -3.54 -7.25 9.39
N ILE A 56 -4.02 -6.28 8.59
CA ILE A 56 -4.51 -4.99 9.07
C ILE A 56 -5.97 -5.15 9.45
N ASN A 57 -6.28 -4.97 10.73
CA ASN A 57 -7.61 -5.14 11.28
C ASN A 57 -8.09 -3.85 11.95
N ILE A 58 -9.39 -3.76 12.21
CA ILE A 58 -9.94 -2.65 12.98
C ILE A 58 -9.33 -2.70 14.39
N GLY A 59 -8.73 -1.58 14.82
CA GLY A 59 -8.04 -1.47 16.10
C GLY A 59 -6.56 -1.84 16.11
N GLY A 60 -5.94 -2.12 14.95
CA GLY A 60 -4.49 -2.26 14.81
C GLY A 60 -4.07 -3.42 13.90
N ILE A 61 -3.05 -4.15 14.33
CA ILE A 61 -2.50 -5.28 13.57
C ILE A 61 -2.92 -6.61 14.21
N ARG A 62 -3.02 -7.69 13.43
CA ARG A 62 -3.40 -9.02 13.94
C ARG A 62 -2.38 -9.60 14.93
N THR A 63 -1.10 -9.58 14.56
CA THR A 63 0.03 -10.16 15.31
C THR A 63 1.18 -9.16 15.31
N ASP A 64 2.04 -9.22 16.32
CA ASP A 64 3.26 -8.40 16.35
C ASP A 64 4.26 -8.83 15.26
N LEU A 65 5.22 -7.94 14.98
CA LEU A 65 6.29 -8.20 14.01
C LEU A 65 7.34 -9.14 14.61
N THR A 66 7.79 -10.13 13.83
CA THR A 66 8.92 -10.98 14.21
C THR A 66 10.24 -10.18 14.15
N PRO A 67 11.24 -10.47 15.01
CA PRO A 67 12.57 -9.87 14.86
C PRO A 67 13.22 -10.16 13.49
N GLU A 68 12.90 -11.32 12.91
CA GLU A 68 13.36 -11.78 11.60
C GLU A 68 12.80 -10.91 10.45
N PHE A 69 11.56 -10.42 10.59
CA PHE A 69 10.94 -9.50 9.63
C PHE A 69 11.81 -8.26 9.39
N GLY A 70 12.32 -7.64 10.46
CA GLY A 70 13.18 -6.46 10.34
C GLY A 70 14.45 -6.74 9.52
N THR A 71 15.05 -7.92 9.72
CA THR A 71 16.25 -8.34 8.98
C THR A 71 15.95 -8.58 7.50
N ARG A 72 14.83 -9.25 7.18
CA ARG A 72 14.45 -9.50 5.78
C ARG A 72 14.10 -8.23 5.03
N VAL A 73 13.37 -7.30 5.65
CA VAL A 73 13.04 -6.02 5.02
C VAL A 73 14.32 -5.21 4.75
N ARG A 74 15.29 -5.20 5.67
CA ARG A 74 16.60 -4.57 5.42
C ARG A 74 17.36 -5.24 4.27
N GLY A 75 17.33 -6.57 4.18
CA GLY A 75 17.91 -7.30 3.05
C GLY A 75 17.28 -6.90 1.72
N PHE A 76 15.96 -6.76 1.67
CA PHE A 76 15.24 -6.27 0.50
C PHE A 76 15.60 -4.82 0.16
N LEU A 77 15.65 -3.93 1.16
CA LEU A 77 16.05 -2.52 0.99
C LEU A 77 17.47 -2.38 0.40
N ALA A 78 18.39 -3.28 0.75
CA ALA A 78 19.74 -3.26 0.20
C ALA A 78 19.80 -3.73 -1.27
N LEU A 79 18.99 -4.73 -1.63
CA LEU A 79 18.98 -5.33 -2.97
C LEU A 79 18.21 -4.50 -4.00
N PHE A 80 17.05 -3.96 -3.60
CA PHE A 80 16.08 -3.42 -4.54
C PHE A 80 16.52 -2.18 -5.32
N PRO A 81 17.29 -1.22 -4.77
CA PRO A 81 17.78 -0.06 -5.53
C PRO A 81 18.64 -0.45 -6.74
N GLU A 82 19.49 -1.48 -6.61
CA GLU A 82 20.29 -2.01 -7.72
C GLU A 82 19.38 -2.56 -8.82
N LYS A 83 18.36 -3.35 -8.44
CA LYS A 83 17.40 -3.93 -9.39
C LYS A 83 16.51 -2.89 -10.07
N LEU A 84 16.15 -1.84 -9.35
CA LEU A 84 15.44 -0.70 -9.92
C LEU A 84 16.29 0.00 -11.01
N ALA A 85 17.58 0.20 -10.75
CA ALA A 85 18.50 0.77 -11.73
C ALA A 85 18.70 -0.13 -12.95
N GLU A 86 18.74 -1.46 -12.77
CA GLU A 86 18.72 -2.42 -13.88
C GLU A 86 17.47 -2.23 -14.77
N TYR A 87 16.29 -2.01 -14.19
CA TYR A 87 15.05 -1.78 -14.94
C TYR A 87 15.05 -0.49 -15.73
N GLU A 88 15.56 0.59 -15.15
CA GLU A 88 15.70 1.85 -15.88
C GLU A 88 16.69 1.74 -17.03
N ASN A 89 17.84 1.11 -16.80
CA ASN A 89 18.85 0.90 -17.85
C ASN A 89 18.29 0.10 -19.04
N MET A 90 17.36 -0.83 -18.79
CA MET A 90 16.73 -1.62 -19.85
C MET A 90 15.61 -0.88 -20.61
N LEU A 91 14.89 0.03 -19.94
CA LEU A 91 13.65 0.62 -20.46
C LEU A 91 13.73 2.13 -20.71
N THR A 92 14.28 2.92 -19.78
CA THR A 92 14.22 4.38 -19.81
C THR A 92 14.88 4.97 -21.05
N ASP A 93 16.06 4.46 -21.42
CA ASP A 93 16.84 4.93 -22.58
C ASP A 93 16.55 4.15 -23.87
N ASN A 94 15.67 3.14 -23.81
CA ASN A 94 15.36 2.31 -24.95
C ASN A 94 14.49 3.08 -25.95
N LYS A 95 15.00 3.26 -27.19
CA LYS A 95 14.29 3.97 -28.25
C LYS A 95 12.92 3.39 -28.55
N ILE A 96 12.79 2.05 -28.56
CA ILE A 96 11.52 1.37 -28.81
C ILE A 96 10.53 1.71 -27.70
N TRP A 97 10.98 1.74 -26.45
CA TRP A 97 10.14 2.11 -25.32
C TRP A 97 9.63 3.54 -25.43
N ILE A 98 10.55 4.49 -25.69
CA ILE A 98 10.22 5.91 -25.82
C ILE A 98 9.24 6.13 -26.98
N GLU A 99 9.47 5.54 -28.15
CA GLU A 99 8.58 5.67 -29.31
C GLU A 99 7.17 5.13 -29.04
N ARG A 100 7.05 4.09 -28.21
CA ARG A 100 5.78 3.43 -27.89
C ARG A 100 5.03 4.01 -26.69
N THR A 101 5.65 4.91 -25.93
CA THR A 101 5.06 5.47 -24.70
C THR A 101 4.98 6.99 -24.70
N ARG A 102 5.92 7.68 -25.35
CA ARG A 102 6.00 9.13 -25.37
C ARG A 102 4.93 9.71 -26.30
N GLY A 103 4.15 10.67 -25.79
CA GLY A 103 3.08 11.31 -26.54
C GLY A 103 1.82 10.44 -26.76
N ILE A 104 1.78 9.22 -26.23
CA ILE A 104 0.61 8.34 -26.29
C ILE A 104 -0.22 8.51 -25.02
N GLY A 105 -1.55 8.51 -25.18
CA GLY A 105 -2.49 8.55 -24.05
C GLY A 105 -2.42 9.84 -23.24
N ARG A 106 -2.09 10.96 -23.90
CA ARG A 106 -1.99 12.29 -23.30
C ARG A 106 -3.35 12.73 -22.75
N ILE A 107 -3.38 13.18 -21.50
CA ILE A 107 -4.57 13.71 -20.84
C ILE A 107 -4.22 15.07 -20.25
N SER A 108 -5.08 16.07 -20.42
CA SER A 108 -4.90 17.37 -19.77
C SER A 108 -5.32 17.34 -18.30
N ALA A 109 -4.81 18.27 -17.48
CA ALA A 109 -5.17 18.34 -16.06
C ALA A 109 -6.67 18.55 -15.84
N GLU A 110 -7.31 19.39 -16.66
CA GLU A 110 -8.75 19.66 -16.58
C GLU A 110 -9.59 18.42 -16.93
N GLU A 111 -9.22 17.71 -18.00
CA GLU A 111 -9.89 16.45 -18.37
C GLU A 111 -9.71 15.38 -17.28
N ALA A 112 -8.52 15.25 -16.70
CA ALA A 112 -8.27 14.29 -15.62
C ALA A 112 -9.15 14.56 -14.40
N LEU A 113 -9.32 15.83 -14.03
CA LEU A 113 -10.18 16.24 -12.92
C LEU A 113 -11.66 16.01 -13.23
N ASN A 114 -12.11 16.36 -14.44
CA ASN A 114 -13.49 16.16 -14.87
C ASN A 114 -13.88 14.67 -14.94
N LEU A 115 -12.92 13.81 -15.31
CA LEU A 115 -13.10 12.35 -15.32
C LEU A 115 -12.98 11.72 -13.92
N GLY A 116 -12.60 12.48 -12.89
CA GLY A 116 -12.41 11.98 -11.53
C GLY A 116 -11.22 11.01 -11.39
N VAL A 117 -10.22 11.12 -12.27
CA VAL A 117 -9.04 10.26 -12.26
C VAL A 117 -8.07 10.71 -11.17
N THR A 118 -7.47 9.76 -10.44
CA THR A 118 -6.58 10.03 -9.31
C THR A 118 -5.25 9.27 -9.43
N GLY A 119 -4.31 9.53 -8.51
CA GLY A 119 -3.05 8.81 -8.42
C GLY A 119 -2.02 9.15 -9.50
N PRO A 120 -1.23 8.16 -9.98
CA PRO A 120 -0.16 8.40 -10.96
C PRO A 120 -0.64 9.06 -12.26
N VAL A 121 -1.89 8.81 -12.66
CA VAL A 121 -2.45 9.41 -13.88
C VAL A 121 -2.69 10.90 -13.69
N LEU A 122 -3.30 11.32 -12.57
CA LEU A 122 -3.50 12.74 -12.28
C LEU A 122 -2.15 13.45 -12.08
N ARG A 123 -1.22 12.84 -11.34
CA ARG A 123 0.12 13.38 -11.11
C ARG A 123 0.95 13.52 -12.39
N SER A 124 0.69 12.69 -13.42
CA SER A 124 1.37 12.81 -14.72
C SER A 124 1.04 14.11 -15.46
N THR A 125 -0.09 14.75 -15.13
CA THR A 125 -0.54 16.01 -15.74
C THR A 125 0.02 17.26 -15.04
N GLY A 126 0.82 17.09 -13.97
CA GLY A 126 1.40 18.19 -13.19
C GLY A 126 0.60 18.60 -11.95
N VAL A 127 -0.57 18.00 -11.73
CA VAL A 127 -1.39 18.25 -10.53
C VAL A 127 -0.76 17.56 -9.32
N LYS A 128 -0.31 18.35 -8.34
CA LYS A 128 0.26 17.87 -7.07
C LYS A 128 -0.85 17.42 -6.11
N PHE A 129 -1.44 16.27 -6.39
CA PHE A 129 -2.45 15.65 -5.52
C PHE A 129 -2.04 14.24 -5.10
N ASP A 130 -1.88 14.03 -3.79
CA ASP A 130 -1.63 12.73 -3.16
C ASP A 130 -2.34 12.71 -1.81
N VAL A 131 -3.24 11.73 -1.60
CA VAL A 131 -4.04 11.62 -0.37
C VAL A 131 -3.15 11.52 0.87
N ARG A 132 -1.94 10.94 0.79
CA ARG A 132 -1.04 10.80 1.94
C ARG A 132 -0.52 12.13 2.47
N ARG A 133 -0.47 13.17 1.62
CA ARG A 133 -0.04 14.53 2.00
C ARG A 133 -1.22 15.46 2.27
N THR A 134 -2.29 15.37 1.47
CA THR A 134 -3.46 16.25 1.62
C THR A 134 -4.38 15.82 2.76
N PHE A 135 -4.61 14.52 2.91
CA PHE A 135 -5.43 13.92 3.96
C PHE A 135 -4.63 12.80 4.66
N PRO A 136 -3.59 13.19 5.42
CA PRO A 136 -2.71 12.23 6.05
C PRO A 136 -3.47 11.26 6.96
N TYR A 137 -3.08 9.99 6.89
CA TYR A 137 -3.59 8.91 7.72
C TYR A 137 -2.42 8.07 8.27
N SER A 138 -2.67 7.23 9.28
CA SER A 138 -1.69 6.25 9.79
C SER A 138 -0.28 6.79 10.11
N GLY A 139 -0.15 8.10 10.40
CA GLY A 139 1.12 8.74 10.72
C GLY A 139 2.01 9.16 9.53
N TYR A 140 1.50 9.18 8.29
CA TYR A 140 2.27 9.61 7.10
C TYR A 140 2.86 11.04 7.22
N GLU A 141 2.31 11.89 8.09
CA GLU A 141 2.79 13.25 8.36
C GLU A 141 4.22 13.31 8.90
N ARG A 142 4.66 12.24 9.58
CA ARG A 142 5.95 12.19 10.27
C ARG A 142 7.11 11.81 9.36
N PHE A 143 6.83 11.44 8.12
CA PHE A 143 7.81 10.92 7.18
C PHE A 143 8.13 11.93 6.08
N GLU A 144 9.40 11.96 5.69
CA GLU A 144 9.88 12.82 4.61
C GLU A 144 9.96 12.04 3.31
N PHE A 145 9.04 12.34 2.41
CA PHE A 145 9.03 11.82 1.04
C PHE A 145 8.52 12.87 0.05
N ASP A 146 9.02 12.80 -1.17
CA ASP A 146 8.61 13.70 -2.24
C ASP A 146 7.51 13.05 -3.07
N VAL A 147 6.55 13.86 -3.53
CA VAL A 147 5.50 13.41 -4.44
C VAL A 147 5.93 13.77 -5.86
N PRO A 148 6.32 12.79 -6.70
CA PRO A 148 6.77 13.09 -8.04
C PRO A 148 5.59 13.55 -8.91
N THR A 149 5.85 14.49 -9.82
CA THR A 149 4.86 15.01 -10.78
C THR A 149 5.43 15.04 -12.18
N GLY A 150 4.62 14.65 -13.16
CA GLY A 150 4.94 14.75 -14.59
C GLY A 150 4.51 16.10 -15.16
N THR A 151 4.75 16.31 -16.46
CA THR A 151 4.38 17.56 -17.15
C THR A 151 3.50 17.33 -18.36
N SER A 152 3.67 16.20 -19.03
CA SER A 152 3.12 15.94 -20.36
C SER A 152 1.77 15.22 -20.28
N GLY A 153 1.54 14.44 -19.22
CA GLY A 153 0.35 13.61 -19.04
C GLY A 153 0.33 12.33 -19.88
N ASP A 154 1.47 11.98 -20.48
CA ASP A 154 1.62 10.81 -21.35
C ASP A 154 1.94 9.53 -20.57
N VAL A 155 1.96 8.39 -21.27
CA VAL A 155 2.27 7.10 -20.66
C VAL A 155 3.71 7.05 -20.15
N TYR A 156 4.65 7.73 -20.82
CA TYR A 156 6.05 7.78 -20.39
C TYR A 156 6.22 8.50 -19.05
N ASP A 157 5.58 9.66 -18.85
CA ASP A 157 5.59 10.34 -17.56
C ASP A 157 4.98 9.47 -16.45
N ARG A 158 3.89 8.75 -16.74
CA ARG A 158 3.29 7.80 -15.77
C ARG A 158 4.24 6.65 -15.42
N TYR A 159 5.08 6.23 -16.34
CA TYR A 159 6.11 5.23 -16.11
C TYR A 159 7.20 5.76 -15.17
N LEU A 160 7.76 6.93 -15.48
CA LEU A 160 8.77 7.59 -14.64
C LEU A 160 8.24 7.84 -13.22
N LEU A 161 6.99 8.31 -13.10
CA LEU A 161 6.35 8.53 -11.81
C LEU A 161 6.27 7.26 -10.96
N ARG A 162 5.89 6.13 -11.55
CA ARG A 162 5.79 4.87 -10.79
C ARG A 162 7.15 4.35 -10.35
N ILE A 163 8.21 4.59 -11.14
CA ILE A 163 9.57 4.25 -10.72
C ILE A 163 10.01 5.13 -9.56
N GLU A 164 9.77 6.43 -9.67
CA GLU A 164 10.11 7.36 -8.59
C GLU A 164 9.29 7.08 -7.33
N GLU A 165 8.01 6.72 -7.46
CA GLU A 165 7.18 6.26 -6.33
C GLU A 165 7.77 5.03 -5.64
N MET A 166 8.37 4.08 -6.38
CA MET A 166 9.07 2.94 -5.78
C MET A 166 10.27 3.41 -4.95
N ARG A 167 11.07 4.38 -5.42
CA ARG A 167 12.17 4.96 -4.62
C ARG A 167 11.67 5.65 -3.36
N GLN A 168 10.63 6.47 -3.48
CA GLN A 168 10.05 7.16 -2.33
C GLN A 168 9.45 6.17 -1.33
N SER A 169 8.89 5.06 -1.81
CA SER A 169 8.41 3.97 -0.95
C SER A 169 9.54 3.32 -0.16
N LEU A 170 10.70 3.08 -0.78
CA LEU A 170 11.89 2.57 -0.08
C LEU A 170 12.34 3.53 1.02
N ARG A 171 12.41 4.83 0.71
CA ARG A 171 12.79 5.88 1.67
C ARG A 171 11.83 5.93 2.86
N ILE A 172 10.52 5.78 2.63
CA ILE A 172 9.53 5.68 3.72
C ILE A 172 9.75 4.43 4.56
N ILE A 173 10.03 3.28 3.93
CA ILE A 173 10.25 2.01 4.65
C ILE A 173 11.50 2.09 5.53
N GLU A 174 12.59 2.69 5.02
CA GLU A 174 13.83 2.89 5.75
C GLU A 174 13.61 3.77 7.00
N GLN A 175 13.01 4.94 6.84
CA GLN A 175 12.66 5.83 7.96
C GLN A 175 11.72 5.14 8.97
N ALA A 176 10.79 4.32 8.49
CA ALA A 176 9.84 3.61 9.35
C ALA A 176 10.50 2.49 10.16
N LEU A 177 11.55 1.86 9.64
CA LEU A 177 12.31 0.85 10.35
C LEU A 177 13.21 1.46 11.43
N GLU A 178 13.80 2.62 11.15
CA GLU A 178 14.62 3.36 12.13
C GLU A 178 13.75 3.96 13.24
N GLY A 179 12.58 4.49 12.88
CA GLY A 179 11.64 5.13 13.80
C GLY A 179 10.63 4.21 14.46
N LEU A 180 10.84 2.88 14.46
CA LEU A 180 9.86 1.92 14.97
C LEU A 180 9.79 1.97 16.51
N PRO A 181 8.68 2.47 17.11
CA PRO A 181 8.57 2.53 18.55
C PRO A 181 8.31 1.13 19.12
N SER A 182 8.88 0.84 20.29
CA SER A 182 8.42 -0.30 21.10
C SER A 182 7.09 0.06 21.77
N GLY A 183 6.13 -0.86 21.72
CA GLY A 183 4.81 -0.62 22.32
C GLY A 183 3.74 -1.60 21.85
N PRO A 184 2.52 -1.47 22.37
CA PRO A 184 1.40 -2.32 21.97
C PRO A 184 1.03 -2.08 20.49
N PHE A 185 0.89 -3.16 19.72
CA PHE A 185 0.54 -3.14 18.30
C PHE A 185 -0.99 -3.11 18.04
N ARG A 186 -1.80 -3.19 19.10
CA ARG A 186 -3.27 -3.14 19.07
C ARG A 186 -3.79 -2.18 20.13
N THR A 187 -4.99 -1.69 19.90
CA THR A 187 -5.74 -0.92 20.90
C THR A 187 -6.03 -1.79 22.12
N ASP A 188 -5.91 -1.22 23.32
CA ASP A 188 -6.21 -1.88 24.59
C ASP A 188 -7.70 -2.13 24.83
N ASN A 189 -8.56 -1.55 23.99
CA ASN A 189 -10.01 -1.72 24.07
C ASN A 189 -10.44 -3.12 23.58
N ARG A 190 -10.57 -4.04 24.53
CA ARG A 190 -10.99 -5.44 24.34
C ARG A 190 -12.44 -5.62 23.87
N LYS A 191 -13.21 -4.53 23.73
CA LYS A 191 -14.53 -4.56 23.08
C LYS A 191 -14.46 -4.45 21.56
N VAL A 192 -13.28 -4.15 21.00
CA VAL A 192 -13.06 -4.00 19.55
C VAL A 192 -11.99 -4.98 19.09
N THR A 193 -10.88 -5.09 19.83
CA THR A 193 -9.78 -5.99 19.51
C THR A 193 -9.90 -7.30 20.29
N LEU A 194 -9.51 -8.41 19.65
CA LEU A 194 -9.46 -9.70 20.32
C LEU A 194 -8.36 -9.69 21.41
N PRO A 195 -8.66 -10.18 22.62
CA PRO A 195 -7.65 -10.31 23.67
C PRO A 195 -6.59 -11.37 23.31
N PRO A 196 -5.37 -11.26 23.86
CA PRO A 196 -4.34 -12.28 23.71
C PRO A 196 -4.74 -13.56 24.44
N ARG A 197 -4.25 -14.71 23.96
CA ARG A 197 -4.64 -16.03 24.47
C ARG A 197 -4.31 -16.21 25.95
N GLU A 198 -3.16 -15.71 26.39
CA GLU A 198 -2.72 -15.79 27.80
C GLU A 198 -3.70 -15.07 28.75
N GLU A 199 -4.19 -13.89 28.37
CA GLU A 199 -5.18 -13.15 29.15
C GLU A 199 -6.55 -13.84 29.15
N MET A 200 -6.91 -14.52 28.06
CA MET A 200 -8.17 -15.27 27.95
C MET A 200 -8.24 -16.48 28.87
N GLU A 201 -7.11 -17.17 29.07
CA GLU A 201 -7.03 -18.33 29.95
C GLU A 201 -7.06 -17.93 31.43
N ALA A 202 -6.53 -16.76 31.76
CA ALA A 202 -6.43 -16.28 33.14
C ALA A 202 -7.67 -15.53 33.64
N VAL A 203 -8.37 -14.80 32.77
CA VAL A 203 -9.40 -13.81 33.17
C VAL A 203 -10.73 -14.07 32.44
N MET A 204 -11.79 -14.30 33.23
CA MET A 204 -13.13 -14.64 32.71
C MET A 204 -13.72 -13.54 31.82
N GLU A 205 -13.50 -12.26 32.15
CA GLU A 205 -13.96 -11.11 31.37
C GLU A 205 -13.42 -11.13 29.94
N GLN A 206 -12.16 -11.55 29.76
CA GLN A 206 -11.53 -11.62 28.45
C GLN A 206 -12.13 -12.75 27.61
N LEU A 207 -12.49 -13.87 28.25
CA LEU A 207 -13.20 -14.95 27.59
C LEU A 207 -14.59 -14.51 27.11
N ILE A 208 -15.32 -13.74 27.93
CA ILE A 208 -16.63 -13.16 27.56
C ILE A 208 -16.46 -12.23 26.36
N HIS A 209 -15.47 -11.33 26.39
CA HIS A 209 -15.21 -10.40 25.29
C HIS A 209 -14.86 -11.14 23.99
N HIS A 210 -14.00 -12.16 24.06
CA HIS A 210 -13.68 -13.00 22.90
C HIS A 210 -14.94 -13.68 22.34
N PHE A 211 -15.75 -14.31 23.19
CA PHE A 211 -16.97 -14.99 22.76
C PHE A 211 -17.96 -14.04 22.07
N LEU A 212 -18.20 -12.85 22.64
CA LEU A 212 -19.09 -11.85 22.06
C LEU A 212 -18.56 -11.30 20.73
N LEU A 213 -17.27 -10.99 20.64
CA LEU A 213 -16.64 -10.48 19.43
C LEU A 213 -16.71 -11.48 18.26
N VAL A 214 -16.44 -12.75 18.51
CA VAL A 214 -16.44 -13.78 17.47
C VAL A 214 -17.87 -14.16 17.05
N SER A 215 -18.81 -14.21 17.99
CA SER A 215 -20.19 -14.63 17.70
C SER A 215 -21.07 -13.52 17.14
N ARG A 216 -21.03 -12.32 17.75
CA ARG A 216 -21.90 -11.19 17.40
C ARG A 216 -21.18 -10.05 16.69
N GLY A 217 -19.88 -9.89 16.92
CA GLY A 217 -19.14 -8.70 16.52
C GLY A 217 -19.32 -7.54 17.51
N PHE A 218 -18.59 -6.45 17.28
CA PHE A 218 -18.73 -5.23 18.08
C PHE A 218 -19.73 -4.25 17.43
N PRO A 219 -20.60 -3.60 18.21
CA PRO A 219 -21.49 -2.57 17.69
C PRO A 219 -20.66 -1.34 17.26
N VAL A 220 -21.04 -0.75 16.14
CA VAL A 220 -20.45 0.50 15.62
C VAL A 220 -21.49 1.61 15.82
N PRO A 221 -21.11 2.83 16.25
CA PRO A 221 -22.07 3.92 16.39
C PRO A 221 -22.82 4.22 15.09
N GLU A 222 -24.08 4.64 15.21
CA GLU A 222 -24.89 5.09 14.07
C GLU A 222 -24.22 6.29 13.37
N GLY A 223 -24.13 6.22 12.04
CA GLY A 223 -23.56 7.31 11.25
C GLY A 223 -22.99 6.84 9.92
N GLU A 224 -22.44 7.80 9.17
CA GLU A 224 -21.75 7.58 7.91
C GLU A 224 -20.33 8.11 7.99
N ALA A 225 -19.37 7.33 7.50
CA ALA A 225 -17.97 7.70 7.43
C ALA A 225 -17.42 7.42 6.04
N CYS A 226 -16.67 8.38 5.49
CA CYS A 226 -15.92 8.22 4.26
C CYS A 226 -14.43 8.38 4.58
N SER A 227 -13.64 7.38 4.22
CA SER A 227 -12.18 7.46 4.33
C SER A 227 -11.55 7.20 2.97
N LEU A 228 -10.58 8.03 2.62
CA LEU A 228 -9.77 7.88 1.41
C LEU A 228 -8.37 7.39 1.80
N VAL A 229 -7.82 6.50 0.99
CA VAL A 229 -6.46 5.97 1.12
C VAL A 229 -5.80 6.03 -0.25
N GLU A 230 -4.53 6.43 -0.31
CA GLU A 230 -3.80 6.41 -1.58
C GLU A 230 -3.36 4.97 -1.89
N SER A 231 -4.12 4.26 -2.72
CA SER A 231 -3.68 2.97 -3.25
C SER A 231 -2.57 3.18 -4.29
N PRO A 232 -1.81 2.14 -4.67
CA PRO A 232 -0.81 2.23 -5.75
C PRO A 232 -1.41 2.59 -7.12
N ARG A 233 -2.73 2.50 -7.24
CA ARG A 233 -3.49 2.81 -8.46
C ARG A 233 -4.16 4.19 -8.42
N GLY A 234 -4.21 4.83 -7.25
CA GLY A 234 -4.89 6.10 -7.00
C GLY A 234 -5.73 6.10 -5.72
N ALA A 235 -6.55 7.12 -5.53
CA ALA A 235 -7.37 7.28 -4.34
C ALA A 235 -8.45 6.20 -4.28
N LEU A 236 -8.37 5.36 -3.26
CA LEU A 236 -9.36 4.33 -2.93
C LEU A 236 -10.20 4.84 -1.76
N GLY A 237 -11.50 4.95 -1.97
CA GLY A 237 -12.45 5.38 -0.95
C GLY A 237 -13.24 4.23 -0.39
N PHE A 238 -13.56 4.31 0.90
CA PHE A 238 -14.58 3.46 1.50
C PHE A 238 -15.60 4.35 2.19
N LEU A 239 -16.85 4.28 1.71
CA LEU A 239 -18.00 4.90 2.34
C LEU A 239 -18.78 3.81 3.09
N VAL A 240 -18.85 3.93 4.41
CA VAL A 240 -19.52 2.98 5.29
C VAL A 240 -20.64 3.71 6.04
N SER A 241 -21.84 3.12 6.02
CA SER A 241 -23.01 3.57 6.77
C SER A 241 -23.38 2.51 7.79
N SER A 242 -23.53 2.90 9.06
CA SER A 242 -23.87 2.05 10.19
C SER A 242 -25.19 2.47 10.83
N ASP A 243 -25.99 1.49 11.22
CA ASP A 243 -27.27 1.60 11.92
C ASP A 243 -27.16 1.20 13.40
N GLY A 244 -25.96 1.26 13.99
CA GLY A 244 -25.76 0.84 15.38
C GLY A 244 -25.51 -0.67 15.52
N SER A 245 -25.78 -1.45 14.47
CA SER A 245 -25.59 -2.89 14.48
C SER A 245 -24.12 -3.27 14.22
N PRO A 246 -23.70 -4.51 14.59
CA PRO A 246 -22.36 -5.02 14.27
C PRO A 246 -22.12 -5.25 12.78
N ARG A 247 -23.15 -5.13 11.93
CA ARG A 247 -23.04 -5.33 10.48
C ARG A 247 -23.18 -3.99 9.77
N PRO A 248 -22.35 -3.71 8.75
CA PRO A 248 -22.51 -2.47 8.00
C PRO A 248 -23.86 -2.50 7.27
N ARG A 249 -24.65 -1.43 7.43
CA ARG A 249 -25.92 -1.25 6.69
C ARG A 249 -25.64 -1.09 5.20
N ARG A 250 -24.62 -0.31 4.87
CA ARG A 250 -24.15 -0.10 3.50
C ARG A 250 -22.65 0.11 3.49
N MET A 251 -21.99 -0.51 2.52
CA MET A 251 -20.59 -0.25 2.20
C MET A 251 -20.48 0.01 0.70
N ARG A 252 -19.82 1.10 0.33
CA ARG A 252 -19.47 1.42 -1.06
C ARG A 252 -17.95 1.63 -1.13
N VAL A 253 -17.36 1.02 -2.15
CA VAL A 253 -15.97 1.21 -2.55
C VAL A 253 -15.93 2.17 -3.73
#